data_AF-A0A629RPH3-F1
#
_entry.id   AF-A0A629RPH3-F1
#
_cell.length_a   1.000
_cell.length_b   1.000
_cell.length_c   1.000
_cell.angle_alpha   90.00
_cell.angle_beta   90.00
_cell.angle_gamma   90.00
#
_symmetry.space_group_name_H-M   'P 1'
#
loop_
_entity.id
_entity.type
_entity.pdbx_description
1 polymer ?
#
loop_
_entity_poly.entity_id
_entity_poly.type
_entity_poly.pdbx_seq_one_letter_code
_entity_poly.pdbx_strand_id
1 'polypeptide(L)'
;VALSALALPVTPDSRIRHVIVANRLWVWMPEVPGLVDALREQSGGSALIGTVTQGQLVWLSGVSAGLPLPAGIQNGDVVYLN
;
A
#
# COMPACT_ATOMS: atom_id res chain seq x y z
N VAL A 1 -0.76 -11.12 -10.90
CA VAL A 1 -1.50 -10.45 -12.00
C VAL A 1 -0.56 -9.42 -12.63
N ALA A 2 -0.37 -9.46 -13.95
CA ALA A 2 0.47 -8.49 -14.65
C ALA A 2 -0.18 -7.09 -14.65
N LEU A 3 0.62 -6.02 -14.55
CA LEU A 3 0.11 -4.64 -14.55
C LEU A 3 -0.67 -4.30 -15.84
N SER A 4 -0.23 -4.85 -16.98
CA SER A 4 -0.91 -4.70 -18.27
C SER A 4 -2.35 -5.21 -18.28
N ALA A 5 -2.70 -6.15 -17.41
CA ALA A 5 -4.06 -6.67 -17.30
C ALA A 5 -5.02 -5.70 -16.59
N LEU A 6 -4.51 -4.64 -15.95
CA LEU A 6 -5.34 -3.67 -15.23
C LEU A 6 -5.94 -2.59 -16.14
N ALA A 7 -5.55 -2.54 -17.43
CA ALA A 7 -6.05 -1.59 -18.43
C ALA A 7 -6.13 -0.14 -17.91
N LEU A 8 -5.12 0.30 -17.16
CA LEU A 8 -5.12 1.61 -16.52
C LEU A 8 -5.06 2.72 -17.58
N PRO A 9 -5.83 3.81 -17.42
CA PRO A 9 -5.81 4.95 -18.35
C PRO A 9 -4.51 5.77 -18.25
N VAL A 10 -3.65 5.42 -17.29
CA VAL A 10 -2.38 6.08 -17.00
C VAL A 10 -1.29 5.04 -16.84
N THR A 11 -0.04 5.44 -17.09
CA THR A 11 1.12 4.64 -16.70
C THR A 11 1.42 4.89 -15.23
N PRO A 12 1.36 3.87 -14.35
CA PRO A 12 1.69 4.05 -12.94
C PRO A 12 3.15 4.44 -12.74
N ASP A 13 3.42 5.17 -11.65
CA ASP A 13 4.79 5.41 -11.19
C ASP A 13 5.52 4.07 -11.02
N SER A 14 6.74 3.99 -11.54
CA SER A 14 7.56 2.78 -11.52
C SER A 14 7.93 2.28 -10.12
N ARG A 15 7.71 3.07 -9.07
CA ARG A 15 7.88 2.68 -7.67
C ARG A 15 6.68 1.92 -7.10
N ILE A 16 5.52 2.04 -7.73
CA ILE A 16 4.31 1.33 -7.31
C ILE A 16 4.49 -0.16 -7.60
N ARG A 17 4.21 -0.96 -6.59
CA ARG A 17 4.26 -2.43 -6.60
C ARG A 17 2.90 -2.95 -6.16
N HIS A 18 2.54 -4.13 -6.64
CA HIS A 18 1.34 -4.81 -6.20
C HIS A 18 1.49 -6.33 -6.20
N VAL A 19 0.73 -7.00 -5.35
CA VAL A 19 0.60 -8.46 -5.35
C VAL A 19 -0.76 -8.86 -4.79
N ILE A 20 -1.27 -10.00 -5.25
CA ILE A 20 -2.45 -10.64 -4.65
C ILE A 20 -1.95 -11.87 -3.90
N VAL A 21 -2.12 -11.88 -2.58
CA VAL A 21 -1.76 -12.99 -1.68
C VAL A 21 -2.90 -13.18 -0.68
N ALA A 22 -3.25 -14.44 -0.41
CA ALA A 22 -4.35 -14.79 0.52
C ALA A 22 -5.66 -14.03 0.22
N ASN A 23 -6.00 -13.91 -1.07
CA ASN A 23 -7.20 -13.22 -1.57
C ASN A 23 -7.30 -11.73 -1.18
N ARG A 24 -6.15 -11.10 -0.90
CA ARG A 24 -6.04 -9.65 -0.66
C ARG A 24 -5.16 -8.97 -1.67
N LEU A 25 -5.54 -7.77 -2.10
CA LEU A 25 -4.72 -6.93 -2.95
C LEU A 25 -3.84 -6.04 -2.06
N TRP A 26 -2.54 -6.19 -2.22
CA TRP A 26 -1.53 -5.33 -1.63
C TRP A 26 -1.00 -4.41 -2.72
N VAL A 27 -1.02 -3.10 -2.46
CA VAL A 27 -0.38 -2.08 -3.31
C VAL A 27 0.53 -1.24 -2.42
N TRP A 28 1.79 -1.05 -2.82
CA TRP A 28 2.75 -0.31 -2.00
C TRP A 28 3.78 0.45 -2.81
N MET A 29 4.38 1.43 -2.16
CA MET A 29 5.59 2.13 -2.61
C MET A 29 6.30 2.75 -1.40
N PRO A 30 7.60 3.10 -1.52
CA PRO A 30 8.29 3.84 -0.49
C PRO A 30 7.60 5.17 -0.19
N GLU A 31 7.57 5.55 1.08
CA GLU A 31 7.05 6.84 1.50
C GLU A 31 7.82 7.99 0.80
N VAL A 32 7.05 9.01 0.39
CA VAL A 32 7.58 10.32 0.02
C VAL A 32 6.80 11.40 0.77
N PRO A 33 7.39 12.58 1.03
CA PRO A 33 6.72 13.64 1.77
C PRO A 33 5.34 13.96 1.18
N GLY A 34 4.31 13.90 2.04
CA GLY A 34 2.91 14.17 1.67
C GLY A 34 2.15 13.00 1.03
N LEU A 35 2.77 11.83 0.81
CA LEU A 35 2.09 10.69 0.19
C LEU A 35 0.89 10.20 1.01
N VAL A 36 1.07 10.00 2.32
CA VAL A 36 0.00 9.53 3.22
C VAL A 36 -1.15 10.53 3.24
N ASP A 37 -0.84 11.83 3.35
CA ASP A 37 -1.86 12.89 3.37
C ASP A 37 -2.64 12.93 2.05
N ALA A 38 -1.94 12.88 0.91
CA ALA A 38 -2.57 12.86 -0.40
C ALA A 38 -3.45 11.63 -0.62
N LEU A 39 -3.01 10.44 -0.19
CA LEU A 39 -3.81 9.22 -0.26
C LEU A 39 -5.04 9.30 0.65
N ARG A 40 -4.90 9.86 1.86
CA ARG A 40 -6.02 10.04 2.79
C ARG A 40 -7.06 10.99 2.22
N GLU A 41 -6.63 12.11 1.64
CA GLU A 41 -7.52 13.07 1.00
C GLU A 41 -8.25 12.46 -0.19
N GLN A 42 -7.52 11.85 -1.13
CA GLN A 42 -8.09 11.30 -2.36
C GLN A 42 -8.96 10.05 -2.15
N SER A 43 -8.73 9.31 -1.05
CA SER A 43 -9.54 8.13 -0.71
C SER A 43 -10.73 8.42 0.21
N GLY A 44 -10.99 9.70 0.54
CA GLY A 44 -12.05 10.07 1.49
C GLY A 44 -11.79 9.58 2.92
N GLY A 45 -10.52 9.43 3.31
CA GLY A 45 -10.13 8.98 4.63
C GLY A 45 -10.17 7.46 4.82
N SER A 46 -9.93 6.68 3.77
CA SER A 46 -9.99 5.21 3.85
C SER A 46 -9.09 4.63 4.96
N ALA A 47 -9.65 3.72 5.76
CA ALA A 47 -8.93 2.99 6.79
C ALA A 47 -7.96 1.92 6.23
N LEU A 48 -7.92 1.75 4.90
CA LEU A 48 -7.14 0.72 4.21
C LEU A 48 -5.72 1.17 3.87
N ILE A 49 -5.30 2.34 4.34
CA ILE A 49 -3.94 2.85 4.20
C ILE A 49 -3.18 2.59 5.49
N GLY A 50 -1.95 2.09 5.38
CA GLY A 50 -1.03 1.90 6.50
C GLY A 50 0.42 2.12 6.08
N THR A 51 1.31 2.18 7.07
CA THR A 51 2.75 2.28 6.88
C THR A 51 3.42 1.08 7.50
N VAL A 52 4.47 0.56 6.86
CA VAL A 52 5.24 -0.55 7.42
C VAL A 52 6.31 -0.02 8.35
N THR A 53 6.21 -0.37 9.62
CA THR A 53 7.19 -0.02 10.65
C THR A 53 7.57 -1.26 11.43
N GLN A 54 8.88 -1.46 11.64
CA GLN A 54 9.42 -2.63 12.35
C GLN A 54 8.93 -3.99 11.79
N GLY A 55 8.74 -4.07 10.47
CA GLY A 55 8.29 -5.26 9.77
C GLY A 55 6.80 -5.56 9.95
N GLN A 56 6.01 -4.60 10.43
CA GLN A 56 4.57 -4.74 10.63
C GLN A 56 3.82 -3.66 9.85
N LEU A 57 2.71 -4.03 9.22
CA LEU A 57 1.76 -3.04 8.69
C LEU A 57 1.02 -2.39 9.87
N VAL A 58 1.13 -1.08 10.00
CA VAL A 58 0.43 -0.27 10.99
C VAL A 58 -0.53 0.68 10.26
N TRP A 59 -1.82 0.58 10.57
CA TRP A 59 -2.84 1.46 10.00
C TRP A 59 -2.64 2.91 10.45
N LEU A 60 -3.23 3.87 9.73
CA LEU A 60 -3.20 5.28 10.13
C LEU A 60 -3.84 5.54 11.52
N SER A 61 -4.63 4.60 12.04
CA SER A 61 -5.14 4.62 13.42
C SER A 61 -4.10 4.25 14.49
N GLY A 62 -2.90 3.78 14.10
CA GLY A 62 -1.87 3.26 14.99
C GLY A 62 -2.02 1.77 15.34
N VAL A 63 -3.09 1.12 14.87
CA VAL A 63 -3.32 -0.31 15.11
C VAL A 63 -2.50 -1.15 14.13
N SER A 64 -1.80 -2.15 14.65
CA SER A 64 -1.12 -3.14 13.79
C SER A 64 -2.15 -4.05 13.10
N ALA A 65 -1.95 -4.32 11.81
CA ALA A 65 -2.82 -5.20 11.05
C ALA A 65 -2.76 -6.67 11.49
N GLY A 66 -1.66 -7.11 12.10
CA GLY A 66 -1.45 -8.51 12.48
C GLY A 66 -1.39 -9.47 11.29
N LEU A 67 -1.11 -8.96 10.08
CA LEU A 67 -1.03 -9.74 8.85
C LEU A 67 0.43 -9.96 8.44
N PRO A 68 0.79 -11.16 7.95
CA PRO A 68 2.12 -11.38 7.39
C PRO A 68 2.33 -10.52 6.14
N LEU A 69 3.47 -9.84 6.07
CA LEU A 69 3.81 -9.02 4.91
C LEU A 69 4.20 -9.88 3.71
N PRO A 70 3.68 -9.59 2.50
CA PRO A 70 4.21 -10.15 1.28
C PRO A 70 5.69 -9.83 1.06
N ALA A 71 6.39 -10.71 0.33
CA ALA A 71 7.77 -10.48 -0.03
C ALA A 71 7.95 -9.18 -0.83
N GLY A 72 8.99 -8.41 -0.51
CA GLY A 72 9.32 -7.15 -1.19
C GLY A 72 8.72 -5.89 -0.56
N ILE A 73 7.87 -6.02 0.46
CA ILE A 73 7.47 -4.89 1.30
C ILE A 73 8.55 -4.64 2.37
N GLN A 74 8.91 -3.37 2.56
CA GLN A 74 10.00 -2.93 3.43
C GLN A 74 9.51 -1.90 4.46
N ASN A 75 10.31 -1.68 5.51
CA ASN A 75 10.06 -0.59 6.44
C ASN A 75 10.08 0.76 5.71
N GLY A 76 9.10 1.62 6.00
CA GLY A 76 8.91 2.90 5.32
C GLY A 76 8.07 2.81 4.05
N ASP A 77 7.58 1.63 3.65
CA ASP A 77 6.59 1.54 2.59
C ASP A 77 5.21 1.98 3.10
N VAL A 78 4.51 2.76 2.27
CA VAL A 78 3.09 3.07 2.42
C VAL A 78 2.31 2.02 1.64
N VAL A 79 1.33 1.40 2.29
CA VAL A 79 0.58 0.25 1.79
C VAL A 79 -0.91 0.60 1.75
N TYR A 80 -1.54 0.31 0.63
CA TYR A 80 -2.98 0.12 0.53
C TYR A 80 -3.31 -1.38 0.54
N LEU A 81 -4.24 -1.79 1.39
CA LEU A 81 -4.64 -3.19 1.53
C LEU A 81 -6.17 -3.37 1.45
N ASN A 82 -6.62 -4.23 0.54
CA ASN A 82 -8.02 -4.68 0.43
C ASN A 82 -8.10 -6.19 0.69
#